data_AF-A0A3D5RQN9-F1
#
_entry.id   AF-A0A3D5RQN9-F1
#
_cell.length_a   1.000
_cell.length_b   1.000
_cell.length_c   1.000
_cell.angle_alpha   90.00
_cell.angle_beta   90.00
_cell.angle_gamma   90.00
#
_symmetry.space_group_name_H-M   'P 1'
#
loop_
_entity.id
_entity.type
_entity.pdbx_description
1 polymer ?
#
loop_
_entity_poly.entity_id
_entity_poly.type
_entity_poly.pdbx_seq_one_letter_code
_entity_poly.pdbx_strand_id
1 'polypeptide(L)'
;MKLLRILTISLLFILLSHAPILAESASMQSAAVNMTQAVNNFIAALSPEQRAIAILPFTDKRTDWHFLPTDMYARPGIRLKDLTATQSLLAHAVISSGLSQEGYIKATTIMSLEEILHDLEEKMDNKIPVRDPSLYFV
;
A
#
# COMPACT_ATOMS: atom_id res chain seq x y z
N MET A 1 34.15 -34.54 -29.35
CA MET A 1 33.94 -33.06 -29.47
C MET A 1 32.48 -32.66 -29.69
N LYS A 2 31.69 -33.32 -30.54
CA LYS A 2 30.26 -32.98 -30.77
C LYS A 2 29.37 -33.17 -29.52
N LEU A 3 29.53 -34.27 -28.79
CA LEU A 3 28.74 -34.56 -27.58
C LEU A 3 28.99 -33.55 -26.44
N LEU A 4 30.25 -33.15 -26.23
CA LEU A 4 30.64 -32.15 -25.23
C LEU A 4 30.03 -30.78 -25.55
N ARG A 5 29.96 -30.40 -26.83
CA ARG A 5 29.31 -29.17 -27.29
C ARG A 5 27.79 -29.18 -27.05
N ILE A 6 27.12 -30.31 -27.27
CA ILE A 6 25.67 -30.45 -27.04
C ILE A 6 25.36 -30.35 -25.55
N LEU A 7 26.18 -30.95 -24.68
CA LEU A 7 26.04 -30.84 -23.23
C LEU A 7 26.22 -29.39 -22.75
N THR A 8 27.24 -28.68 -23.24
CA THR A 8 27.46 -27.28 -22.85
C THR A 8 26.35 -26.36 -23.32
N ILE A 9 25.78 -26.58 -24.51
CA ILE A 9 24.66 -25.78 -25.03
C ILE A 9 23.38 -26.05 -24.22
N SER A 10 23.12 -27.30 -23.86
CA SER A 10 21.96 -27.64 -23.00
C SER A 10 22.11 -27.03 -21.61
N LEU A 11 23.31 -27.08 -21.02
CA LEU A 11 23.57 -26.48 -19.71
C LEU A 11 23.40 -24.95 -19.76
N LEU A 12 23.87 -24.29 -20.83
CA LEU A 12 23.70 -22.86 -21.05
C LEU A 12 22.22 -22.48 -21.23
N PHE A 13 21.44 -23.29 -21.94
CA PHE A 13 20.00 -23.10 -22.11
C PHE A 13 19.23 -23.25 -20.79
N ILE A 14 19.61 -24.22 -19.96
CA ILE A 14 19.04 -24.41 -18.62
C ILE A 14 19.39 -23.21 -17.73
N LEU A 15 20.64 -22.74 -17.74
CA LEU A 15 21.05 -21.56 -16.98
C LEU A 15 20.30 -20.28 -17.42
N LEU A 16 20.15 -20.04 -18.73
CA LEU A 16 19.43 -18.87 -19.24
C LEU A 16 17.93 -18.89 -18.94
N SER A 17 17.30 -20.08 -18.95
CA SER A 17 15.86 -20.21 -18.68
C SER A 17 15.50 -20.06 -17.20
N HIS A 18 16.42 -20.34 -16.28
CA HIS A 18 16.18 -20.26 -14.84
C HIS A 18 16.62 -18.92 -14.21
N ALA A 19 17.49 -18.15 -14.89
CA ALA A 19 17.88 -16.80 -14.47
C ALA A 19 16.70 -15.85 -14.16
N PRO A 20 15.63 -15.76 -14.98
CA PRO A 20 14.50 -14.88 -14.67
C PRO A 20 13.74 -15.30 -13.40
N ILE A 21 13.61 -16.61 -13.12
CA ILE A 21 12.92 -17.12 -11.93
C ILE A 21 13.68 -16.75 -10.64
N LEU A 22 15.01 -16.81 -10.67
CA LEU A 22 15.85 -16.40 -9.55
C LEU A 22 15.82 -14.89 -9.32
N ALA A 23 15.77 -14.09 -10.39
CA ALA A 23 15.65 -12.64 -10.29
C ALA A 23 14.29 -12.22 -9.72
N GLU A 24 13.20 -12.87 -10.15
CA GLU A 24 11.84 -12.60 -9.67
C GLU A 24 11.69 -12.95 -8.19
N SER A 25 12.16 -14.13 -7.76
CA SER A 25 12.14 -14.52 -6.34
C SER A 25 12.98 -13.60 -5.44
N ALA A 26 14.16 -13.16 -5.89
CA ALA A 26 14.97 -12.18 -5.17
C ALA A 26 14.27 -10.81 -5.05
N SER A 27 13.61 -10.36 -6.12
CA SER A 27 12.80 -9.13 -6.13
C SER A 27 11.62 -9.22 -5.15
N MET A 28 10.85 -10.32 -5.16
CA MET A 28 9.76 -10.55 -4.22
C MET A 28 10.22 -10.55 -2.76
N GLN A 29 11.37 -11.19 -2.47
CA GLN A 29 11.96 -11.17 -1.14
C GLN A 29 12.32 -9.75 -0.70
N SER A 30 12.85 -8.94 -1.61
CA SER A 30 13.17 -7.53 -1.32
C SER A 30 11.90 -6.70 -1.04
N ALA A 31 10.81 -6.92 -1.78
CA ALA A 31 9.54 -6.24 -1.55
C ALA A 31 8.96 -6.56 -0.17
N ALA A 32 8.92 -7.85 0.21
CA ALA A 32 8.42 -8.27 1.51
C ALA A 32 9.22 -7.66 2.68
N VAL A 33 10.55 -7.60 2.56
CA VAL A 33 11.43 -6.98 3.57
C VAL A 33 11.16 -5.48 3.68
N ASN A 34 11.08 -4.78 2.54
CA ASN A 34 10.82 -3.33 2.52
C ASN A 34 9.46 -2.98 3.11
N MET A 35 8.40 -3.73 2.76
CA MET A 35 7.06 -3.56 3.33
C MET A 35 7.06 -3.80 4.85
N THR A 36 7.71 -4.88 5.29
CA THR A 36 7.80 -5.21 6.72
C THR A 36 8.51 -4.10 7.50
N GLN A 37 9.61 -3.56 6.94
CA GLN A 37 10.34 -2.46 7.57
C GLN A 37 9.51 -1.18 7.65
N ALA A 38 8.79 -0.82 6.57
CA ALA A 38 7.92 0.36 6.56
C ALA A 38 6.81 0.24 7.61
N VAL A 39 6.15 -0.92 7.70
CA VAL A 39 5.09 -1.19 8.69
C VAL A 39 5.63 -1.15 10.12
N ASN A 40 6.79 -1.75 10.38
CA ASN A 40 7.40 -1.73 11.71
C ASN A 40 7.75 -0.30 12.15
N ASN A 41 8.30 0.52 11.24
CA ASN A 41 8.61 1.91 11.53
C ASN A 41 7.33 2.71 11.84
N PHE A 42 6.26 2.50 11.06
CA PHE A 42 4.96 3.12 11.31
C PHE A 42 4.40 2.74 12.67
N ILE A 43 4.29 1.44 12.98
CA ILE A 43 3.75 0.93 14.25
C ILE A 43 4.58 1.41 15.45
N ALA A 44 5.90 1.48 15.31
CA ALA A 44 6.80 1.97 16.37
C ALA A 44 6.55 3.46 16.69
N ALA A 45 6.12 4.26 15.72
CA ALA A 45 5.81 5.68 15.92
C ALA A 45 4.42 5.94 16.52
N LEU A 46 3.53 4.94 16.53
CA LEU A 46 2.16 5.08 17.04
C LEU A 46 2.09 5.03 18.58
N SER A 47 1.13 5.74 19.16
CA SER A 47 0.76 5.57 20.57
C SER A 47 0.10 4.19 20.81
N PRO A 48 0.02 3.71 22.06
CA PRO A 48 -0.73 2.49 22.38
C PRO A 48 -2.18 2.51 21.86
N GLU A 49 -2.85 3.65 21.96
CA GLU A 49 -4.24 3.86 21.54
C GLU A 49 -4.35 3.82 20.00
N GLN A 50 -3.43 4.49 19.31
CA GLN A 50 -3.38 4.46 17.84
C GLN A 50 -3.09 3.05 17.32
N ARG A 51 -2.17 2.31 17.96
CA ARG A 51 -1.88 0.91 17.60
C ARG A 51 -3.09 0.00 17.73
N ALA A 52 -3.92 0.20 18.76
CA ALA A 52 -5.13 -0.59 18.95
C ALA A 52 -6.17 -0.41 17.81
N ILE A 53 -6.10 0.71 17.09
CA ILE A 53 -6.97 1.02 15.95
C ILE A 53 -6.32 0.58 14.63
N ALA A 54 -5.01 0.81 14.48
CA ALA A 54 -4.28 0.55 13.24
C ALA A 54 -3.95 -0.95 13.01
N ILE A 55 -3.76 -1.73 14.08
CA ILE A 55 -3.36 -3.14 13.97
C ILE A 55 -4.59 -4.03 14.07
N LEU A 56 -4.95 -4.64 12.94
CA LEU A 56 -6.13 -5.50 12.83
C LEU A 56 -5.73 -6.98 12.84
N PRO A 57 -6.57 -7.86 13.45
CA PRO A 57 -6.38 -9.31 13.34
C PRO A 57 -6.46 -9.79 11.89
N PHE A 58 -5.55 -10.69 11.49
CA PHE A 58 -5.57 -11.30 10.17
C PHE A 58 -6.70 -12.35 10.06
N THR A 59 -7.93 -11.85 9.84
CA THR A 59 -9.17 -12.62 9.78
C THR A 59 -9.89 -12.38 8.45
N ASP A 60 -11.13 -12.84 8.29
CA ASP A 60 -11.90 -12.69 7.04
C ASP A 60 -12.31 -11.27 6.71
N LYS A 61 -12.13 -10.32 7.65
CA LYS A 61 -12.33 -8.89 7.42
C LYS A 61 -11.47 -8.32 6.29
N ARG A 62 -10.35 -8.98 5.94
CA ARG A 62 -9.52 -8.61 4.76
C ARG A 62 -10.26 -8.76 3.42
N THR A 63 -11.33 -9.55 3.39
CA THR A 63 -12.17 -9.79 2.20
C THR A 63 -13.48 -9.00 2.22
N ASP A 64 -13.75 -8.32 3.34
CA ASP A 64 -14.98 -7.57 3.60
C ASP A 64 -14.79 -6.11 3.14
N TRP A 65 -14.71 -5.91 1.82
CA TRP A 65 -14.52 -4.59 1.22
C TRP A 65 -15.80 -4.11 0.53
N HIS A 66 -16.17 -2.87 0.80
CA HIS A 66 -17.31 -2.20 0.18
C HIS A 66 -17.00 -0.71 -0.06
N PHE A 67 -17.74 -0.13 -0.99
CA PHE A 67 -17.78 1.31 -1.28
C PHE A 67 -19.07 1.92 -0.72
N LEU A 68 -19.29 1.73 0.58
CA LEU A 68 -20.38 2.39 1.30
C LEU A 68 -19.81 3.58 2.08
N PRO A 69 -20.61 4.65 2.28
CA PRO A 69 -20.27 5.74 3.17
C PRO A 69 -19.83 5.24 4.57
N THR A 70 -18.83 5.88 5.17
CA THR A 70 -18.22 5.43 6.43
C THR A 70 -19.11 5.59 7.65
N ASP A 71 -20.12 6.45 7.57
CA ASP A 71 -21.21 6.60 8.54
C ASP A 71 -22.23 5.45 8.46
N MET A 72 -22.42 4.85 7.28
CA MET A 72 -23.25 3.67 7.09
C MET A 72 -22.49 2.37 7.44
N TYR A 73 -21.19 2.32 7.13
CA TYR A 73 -20.34 1.18 7.47
C TYR A 73 -18.93 1.63 7.82
N ALA A 74 -18.54 1.44 9.08
CA ALA A 74 -17.25 1.86 9.59
C ALA A 74 -16.10 1.13 8.86
N ARG A 75 -15.19 1.90 8.26
CA ARG A 75 -13.96 1.39 7.68
C ARG A 75 -12.94 1.15 8.81
N PRO A 76 -12.41 -0.07 8.98
CA PRO A 76 -11.39 -0.33 9.98
C PRO A 76 -10.04 0.28 9.57
N GLY A 77 -9.19 0.59 10.54
CA GLY A 77 -7.90 1.27 10.35
C GLY A 77 -7.87 2.67 10.97
N ILE A 78 -6.71 3.31 10.97
CA ILE A 78 -6.53 4.66 11.51
C ILE A 78 -6.61 5.69 10.37
N ARG A 79 -7.30 6.82 10.61
CA ARG A 79 -7.36 7.90 9.61
C ARG A 79 -6.05 8.70 9.62
N LEU A 80 -5.64 9.20 8.46
CA LEU A 80 -4.47 10.09 8.36
C LEU A 80 -4.62 11.35 9.22
N LYS A 81 -5.86 11.84 9.38
CA LYS A 81 -6.21 12.97 10.27
C LYS A 81 -5.85 12.75 11.74
N ASP A 82 -5.88 11.50 12.19
CA ASP A 82 -5.62 11.12 13.58
C ASP A 82 -4.12 10.85 13.83
N LEU A 83 -3.27 11.12 12.84
CA LEU A 83 -1.81 10.96 12.90
C LEU A 83 -1.10 12.31 13.02
N THR A 84 0.05 12.32 13.69
CA THR A 84 0.98 13.45 13.60
C THR A 84 1.61 13.53 12.20
N ALA A 85 2.21 14.67 11.85
CA ALA A 85 2.89 14.81 10.55
C ALA A 85 3.96 13.70 10.31
N THR A 86 4.73 13.36 11.34
CA THR A 86 5.74 12.28 11.26
C THR A 86 5.09 10.91 11.06
N GLN A 87 4.00 10.62 11.77
CA GLN A 87 3.28 9.36 11.61
C GLN A 87 2.60 9.26 10.24
N SER A 88 2.07 10.37 9.71
CA SER A 88 1.48 10.43 8.38
C SER A 88 2.53 10.15 7.28
N LEU A 89 3.74 10.71 7.39
CA LEU A 89 4.85 10.36 6.49
C LEU A 89 5.18 8.86 6.52
N LEU A 90 5.17 8.25 7.70
CA LEU A 90 5.38 6.81 7.85
C LEU A 90 4.21 5.99 7.28
N ALA A 91 2.98 6.46 7.39
CA ALA A 91 1.81 5.85 6.76
C ALA A 91 1.93 5.87 5.22
N HIS A 92 2.38 6.98 4.64
CA HIS A 92 2.70 7.07 3.21
C HIS A 92 3.86 6.14 2.81
N ALA A 93 4.85 5.94 3.68
CA ALA A 93 5.91 4.96 3.46
C ALA A 93 5.35 3.52 3.40
N VAL A 94 4.37 3.18 4.25
CA VAL A 94 3.66 1.89 4.16
C VAL A 94 2.94 1.75 2.81
N ILE A 95 2.16 2.75 2.39
CA ILE A 95 1.44 2.72 1.11
C ILE A 95 2.40 2.56 -0.08
N SER A 96 3.45 3.38 -0.13
CA SER A 96 4.45 3.34 -1.20
C SER A 96 5.25 2.04 -1.25
N SER A 97 5.42 1.34 -0.12
CA SER A 97 6.11 0.04 -0.09
C SER A 97 5.32 -1.07 -0.78
N GLY A 98 3.99 -0.96 -0.87
CA GLY A 98 3.10 -1.95 -1.49
C GLY A 98 2.66 -1.60 -2.91
N LEU A 99 3.01 -0.43 -3.43
CA LEU A 99 2.61 0.05 -4.75
C LEU A 99 3.84 0.29 -5.64
N SER A 100 3.64 0.25 -6.95
CA SER A 100 4.63 0.83 -7.88
C SER A 100 4.69 2.35 -7.70
N GLN A 101 5.76 2.99 -8.19
CA GLN A 101 5.86 4.45 -8.18
C GLN A 101 4.66 5.12 -8.86
N GLU A 102 4.24 4.61 -10.03
CA GLU A 102 3.05 5.11 -10.72
C GLU A 102 1.77 4.88 -9.88
N GLY A 103 1.65 3.72 -9.25
CA GLY A 103 0.52 3.39 -8.37
C GLY A 103 0.42 4.32 -7.18
N TYR A 104 1.55 4.62 -6.52
CA TYR A 104 1.62 5.57 -5.43
C TYR A 104 1.21 6.98 -5.86
N ILE A 105 1.79 7.48 -6.97
CA ILE A 105 1.45 8.80 -7.51
C ILE A 105 -0.06 8.88 -7.82
N LYS A 106 -0.61 7.84 -8.44
CA LYS A 106 -2.04 7.77 -8.76
C LYS A 106 -2.91 7.82 -7.50
N ALA A 107 -2.57 7.01 -6.49
CA ALA A 107 -3.29 6.97 -5.22
C ALA A 107 -3.26 8.34 -4.52
N THR A 108 -2.09 8.95 -4.36
CA THR A 108 -1.97 10.26 -3.70
C THR A 108 -2.61 11.39 -4.51
N THR A 109 -2.58 11.30 -5.84
CA THR A 109 -3.29 12.26 -6.70
C THR A 109 -4.79 12.17 -6.45
N ILE A 110 -5.37 10.97 -6.43
CA ILE A 110 -6.80 10.77 -6.13
C ILE A 110 -7.14 11.35 -4.76
N MET A 111 -6.33 11.07 -3.73
CA MET A 111 -6.55 11.64 -2.39
C MET A 111 -6.54 13.17 -2.42
N SER A 112 -5.62 13.80 -3.15
CA SER A 112 -5.55 15.26 -3.28
C SER A 112 -6.75 15.86 -4.03
N LEU A 113 -7.42 15.09 -4.89
CA LEU A 113 -8.61 15.55 -5.60
C LEU A 113 -9.81 15.76 -4.66
N GLU A 114 -9.78 15.22 -3.43
CA GLU A 114 -10.82 15.54 -2.43
C GLU A 114 -10.87 17.05 -2.14
N GLU A 115 -9.75 17.77 -2.17
CA GLU A 115 -9.74 19.23 -1.98
C GLU A 115 -10.41 19.96 -3.15
N ILE A 116 -10.14 19.52 -4.39
CA ILE A 116 -10.81 20.08 -5.57
C ILE A 116 -12.31 19.78 -5.54
N LEU A 117 -12.69 18.56 -5.13
CA LEU A 117 -14.09 18.19 -4.98
C LEU A 117 -14.76 19.01 -3.88
N HIS A 118 -14.06 19.28 -2.77
CA HIS A 118 -14.53 20.16 -1.72
C HIS A 118 -14.95 21.52 -2.28
N ASP A 119 -14.06 22.19 -3.02
CA ASP A 119 -14.31 23.52 -3.59
C ASP A 119 -15.44 23.56 -4.64
N LEU A 120 -15.62 22.44 -5.36
CA LEU A 120 -16.68 22.29 -6.37
C LEU A 120 -18.04 22.00 -5.72
N GLU A 121 -18.05 21.18 -4.68
CA GLU A 121 -19.25 20.67 -4.02
C GLU A 121 -19.73 21.57 -2.87
N GLU A 122 -18.89 22.40 -2.25
CA GLU A 122 -19.29 23.40 -1.25
C GLU A 122 -20.36 24.37 -1.81
N LYS A 123 -20.35 24.58 -3.13
CA LYS A 123 -21.34 25.39 -3.86
C LYS A 123 -22.69 24.69 -4.02
N MET A 124 -22.79 23.40 -3.66
CA MET A 124 -23.93 22.51 -3.88
C MET A 124 -24.55 22.01 -2.56
N ASP A 125 -24.98 22.92 -1.67
CA ASP A 125 -25.82 22.66 -0.49
C ASP A 125 -25.23 21.73 0.60
N ASN A 126 -25.62 21.92 1.86
CA ASN A 126 -24.98 21.33 3.07
C ASN A 126 -25.24 19.82 3.29
N LYS A 127 -25.56 19.05 2.25
CA LYS A 127 -25.92 17.62 2.34
C LYS A 127 -24.81 16.67 1.88
N ILE A 128 -23.68 17.21 1.42
CA ILE A 128 -22.57 16.42 0.87
C ILE A 128 -21.62 16.03 2.01
N PRO A 129 -21.16 14.76 2.08
CA PRO A 129 -20.13 14.35 3.03
C PRO A 129 -18.88 15.22 2.92
N VAL A 130 -18.24 15.51 4.06
CA VAL A 130 -17.02 16.33 4.09
C VAL A 130 -15.94 15.68 3.23
N ARG A 131 -15.53 16.40 2.18
CA ARG A 131 -14.40 16.07 1.31
C ARG A 131 -13.11 16.55 1.98
N ASP A 132 -12.23 15.62 2.34
CA ASP A 132 -10.99 15.92 3.07
C ASP A 132 -9.95 14.80 2.79
N PRO A 133 -8.79 15.11 2.17
CA PRO A 133 -7.72 14.14 1.90
C PRO A 133 -7.18 13.42 3.14
N SER A 134 -7.38 13.97 4.34
CA SER A 134 -6.91 13.37 5.60
C SER A 134 -7.87 12.30 6.15
N LEU A 135 -9.06 12.13 5.56
CA LEU A 135 -10.04 11.12 6.00
C LEU A 135 -9.79 9.72 5.42
N TYR A 136 -8.72 9.52 4.64
CA TYR A 136 -8.28 8.19 4.22
C TYR A 136 -7.70 7.39 5.38
N PHE A 137 -7.81 6.06 5.27
CA PHE A 137 -7.44 5.11 6.31
C PHE A 137 -6.19 4.33 5.89
N VAL A 138 -5.32 4.04 6.86
CA VAL A 138 -4.17 3.12 6.77
C VAL A 138 -4.30 2.02 7.83
#